data_AF-A0A1Z8SSA8-F1
#
_entry.id   AF-A0A1Z8SSA8-F1
#
_cell.length_a   1.000
_cell.length_b   1.000
_cell.length_c   1.000
_cell.angle_alpha   90.00
_cell.angle_beta   90.00
_cell.angle_gamma   90.00
#
_symmetry.space_group_name_H-M   'P 1'
#
loop_
_entity.id
_entity.type
_entity.pdbx_description
1 polymer ?
#
loop_
_entity_poly.entity_id
_entity_poly.type
_entity_poly.pdbx_seq_one_letter_code
_entity_poly.pdbx_strand_id
1 'polypeptide(L)'
;MLTNSLAMSNDFSVSVETTDNRGFTPEEVAERCVNKIIGISNNAHPAIKEQAHAYRKEMEKIIAIYMRQAIKSDRTTVYNAIKDSGNPKLAEYIRRM
;
A
#
# COMPACT_ATOMS: atom_id res chain seq x y z
N MET A 1 -31.18 -22.49 -23.00
CA MET A 1 -30.52 -21.61 -22.02
C MET A 1 -29.22 -21.13 -22.63
N LEU A 2 -29.04 -19.83 -22.80
CA LEU A 2 -27.82 -19.24 -23.37
C LEU A 2 -26.82 -19.00 -22.23
N THR A 3 -25.83 -19.89 -22.10
CA THR A 3 -24.65 -19.60 -21.28
C THR A 3 -23.68 -18.77 -22.11
N ASN A 4 -23.82 -17.45 -22.06
CA ASN A 4 -22.77 -16.55 -22.56
C ASN A 4 -21.54 -16.75 -21.66
N SER A 5 -20.52 -17.43 -22.18
CA SER A 5 -19.19 -17.39 -21.60
C SER A 5 -18.73 -15.93 -21.65
N LEU A 6 -18.49 -15.33 -20.48
CA LEU A 6 -17.85 -14.03 -20.37
C LEU A 6 -16.45 -14.14 -20.99
N ALA A 7 -16.30 -13.65 -22.22
CA ALA A 7 -15.00 -13.50 -22.86
C ALA A 7 -14.22 -12.42 -22.09
N MET A 8 -13.45 -12.84 -21.08
CA MET A 8 -12.43 -11.99 -20.48
C MET A 8 -11.36 -11.74 -21.55
N SER A 9 -11.05 -10.47 -21.83
CA SER A 9 -9.95 -10.11 -22.71
C SER A 9 -8.64 -10.73 -22.20
N ASN A 10 -7.86 -11.38 -23.07
CA ASN A 10 -6.56 -11.97 -22.74
C ASN A 10 -5.53 -10.95 -22.18
N ASP A 11 -5.83 -9.65 -22.25
CA ASP A 11 -5.00 -8.56 -21.75
C ASP A 11 -5.19 -8.28 -20.24
N PHE A 12 -6.12 -8.96 -19.57
CA PHE A 12 -6.30 -8.85 -18.13
C PHE A 12 -5.23 -9.67 -17.39
N SER A 13 -4.28 -8.97 -16.75
CA SER A 13 -3.24 -9.60 -15.92
C SER A 13 -3.41 -9.21 -14.44
N VAL A 14 -3.32 -10.20 -13.56
CA VAL A 14 -3.29 -10.01 -12.10
C VAL A 14 -1.88 -10.31 -11.62
N SER A 15 -1.27 -9.34 -10.94
CA SER A 15 0.01 -9.54 -10.26
C SER A 15 -0.21 -9.87 -8.80
N VAL A 16 0.42 -10.95 -8.31
CA VAL A 16 0.40 -11.37 -6.92
C VAL A 16 1.82 -11.21 -6.37
N GLU A 17 1.94 -10.48 -5.28
CA GLU A 17 3.19 -10.35 -4.54
C GLU A 17 2.99 -10.93 -3.14
N THR A 18 3.99 -11.65 -2.65
CA THR A 18 3.98 -12.30 -1.34
C THR A 18 5.24 -11.96 -0.55
N THR A 19 5.14 -12.06 0.78
CA THR A 19 6.25 -11.90 1.71
C THR A 19 6.33 -13.16 2.58
N ASP A 20 7.53 -13.49 3.05
CA ASP A 20 7.73 -14.63 3.94
C ASP A 20 7.84 -14.17 5.39
N ASN A 21 6.99 -14.72 6.26
CA ASN A 21 6.97 -14.49 7.70
C ASN A 21 6.96 -13.01 8.16
N ARG A 22 6.41 -12.10 7.35
CA ARG A 22 6.18 -10.69 7.68
C ARG A 22 5.12 -10.08 6.77
N GLY A 23 4.63 -8.89 7.13
CA GLY A 23 3.91 -8.02 6.19
C GLY A 23 4.85 -7.23 5.28
N PHE A 24 4.28 -6.53 4.30
CA PHE A 24 5.03 -5.61 3.45
C PHE A 24 5.53 -4.39 4.22
N THR A 25 6.72 -3.92 3.86
CA THR A 25 7.27 -2.68 4.40
C THR A 25 6.53 -1.47 3.83
N PRO A 26 6.56 -0.31 4.52
CA PRO A 26 6.03 0.94 3.96
C PRO A 26 6.60 1.27 2.58
N GLU A 27 7.88 0.94 2.32
CA GLU A 27 8.55 1.13 1.03
C GLU A 27 7.93 0.26 -0.07
N GLU A 28 7.76 -1.03 0.20
CA GLU A 28 7.19 -2.00 -0.77
C GLU A 28 5.73 -1.66 -1.10
N VAL A 29 4.96 -1.16 -0.11
CA VAL A 29 3.59 -0.69 -0.35
C VAL A 29 3.59 0.65 -1.08
N ALA A 30 4.50 1.57 -0.74
CA ALA A 30 4.61 2.87 -1.40
C ALA A 30 5.00 2.73 -2.88
N GLU A 31 5.98 1.88 -3.20
CA GLU A 31 6.38 1.60 -4.59
C GLU A 31 5.20 1.11 -5.41
N ARG A 32 4.46 0.11 -4.92
CA ARG A 32 3.25 -0.38 -5.59
C ARG A 32 2.18 0.69 -5.76
N CYS A 33 1.99 1.53 -4.74
CA CYS A 33 1.04 2.62 -4.79
C CYS A 33 1.43 3.62 -5.89
N VAL A 34 2.70 4.04 -5.93
CA VAL A 34 3.22 4.96 -6.95
C VAL A 34 3.16 4.35 -8.34
N ASN A 35 3.47 3.06 -8.50
CA ASN A 35 3.34 2.36 -9.79
C ASN A 35 1.92 2.52 -10.36
N LYS A 36 0.90 2.35 -9.51
CA LYS A 36 -0.51 2.52 -9.90
C LYS A 36 -0.84 3.99 -10.21
N ILE A 37 -0.41 4.92 -9.37
CA ILE A 37 -0.68 6.35 -9.55
C ILE A 37 -0.05 6.87 -10.85
N ILE A 38 1.24 6.59 -11.09
CA ILE A 38 1.93 6.99 -12.32
C ILE A 38 1.31 6.29 -13.52
N GLY A 39 0.87 5.04 -13.38
CA GLY A 39 0.20 4.30 -14.45
C GLY A 39 -1.04 5.00 -15.00
N ILE A 40 -1.73 5.85 -14.22
CA ILE A 40 -2.84 6.69 -14.69
C ILE A 40 -2.40 7.64 -15.80
N SER A 41 -1.16 8.13 -15.74
CA SER A 41 -0.60 9.06 -16.74
C SER A 41 -0.21 8.40 -18.06
N ASN A 42 -0.28 7.07 -18.19
CA ASN A 42 0.19 6.36 -19.38
C ASN A 42 -0.51 6.77 -20.68
N ASN A 43 -1.79 7.17 -20.58
CA ASN A 43 -2.61 7.63 -21.70
C ASN A 43 -2.72 9.17 -21.77
N ALA A 44 -1.98 9.89 -20.93
CA ALA A 44 -1.97 11.34 -20.91
C ALA A 44 -1.03 11.92 -22.00
N HIS A 45 -1.12 13.23 -22.21
CA HIS A 45 -0.21 13.96 -23.10
C HIS A 45 1.26 13.72 -22.71
N PRO A 46 2.22 13.58 -23.67
CA PRO A 46 3.60 13.19 -23.38
C PRO A 46 4.27 13.98 -22.26
N ALA A 47 4.12 15.31 -22.25
CA ALA A 47 4.68 16.17 -21.21
C ALA A 47 4.18 15.82 -19.79
N ILE A 48 2.93 15.41 -19.63
CA ILE A 48 2.34 15.04 -18.32
C ILE A 48 2.86 13.68 -17.89
N LYS A 49 2.93 12.72 -18.82
CA LYS A 49 3.48 11.39 -18.57
C LYS A 49 4.94 11.49 -18.11
N GLU A 50 5.77 12.22 -18.85
CA GLU A 50 7.18 12.42 -18.51
C GLU A 50 7.35 13.06 -17.14
N GLN A 51 6.55 14.08 -16.83
CA GLN A 51 6.56 14.72 -15.50
C GLN A 51 6.17 13.74 -14.39
N ALA A 52 5.13 12.92 -14.58
CA ALA A 52 4.71 11.93 -13.60
C ALA A 52 5.80 10.88 -13.32
N HIS A 53 6.49 10.42 -14.36
CA HIS A 53 7.62 9.50 -14.20
C HIS A 53 8.83 10.17 -13.54
N ALA A 54 9.08 11.46 -13.81
CA ALA A 54 10.19 12.21 -13.22
C ALA A 54 10.08 12.35 -11.69
N TYR A 55 8.87 12.50 -11.14
CA TYR A 55 8.64 12.65 -9.68
C TYR A 55 8.42 11.34 -8.93
N ARG A 56 8.62 10.19 -9.57
CA ARG A 56 8.34 8.87 -9.00
C ARG A 56 8.98 8.67 -7.63
N LYS A 57 10.29 8.91 -7.52
CA LYS A 57 11.06 8.64 -6.28
C LYS A 57 10.63 9.54 -5.14
N GLU A 58 10.27 10.78 -5.46
CA GLU A 58 9.77 11.78 -4.52
C GLU A 58 8.40 11.37 -3.99
N MET A 59 7.51 10.91 -4.87
CA MET A 59 6.20 10.37 -4.46
C MET A 59 6.35 9.13 -3.58
N GLU A 60 7.24 8.19 -3.93
CA GLU A 60 7.50 6.99 -3.14
C GLU A 60 7.93 7.35 -1.71
N LYS A 61 8.86 8.31 -1.56
CA LYS A 61 9.30 8.81 -0.26
C LYS A 61 8.16 9.42 0.56
N ILE A 62 7.38 10.32 -0.05
CA ILE A 62 6.27 11.00 0.65
C ILE A 62 5.23 9.99 1.13
N ILE A 63 4.84 9.06 0.25
CA ILE A 63 3.87 8.02 0.59
C ILE A 63 4.40 7.12 1.71
N ALA A 64 5.66 6.68 1.64
CA ALA A 64 6.27 5.86 2.68
C ALA A 64 6.36 6.59 4.04
N ILE A 65 6.54 7.90 4.04
CA ILE A 65 6.51 8.73 5.26
C ILE A 65 5.10 8.69 5.89
N TYR A 66 4.06 8.95 5.10
CA TYR A 66 2.69 8.95 5.62
C TYR A 66 2.22 7.56 6.04
N MET A 67 2.64 6.49 5.34
CA MET A 67 2.37 5.11 5.77
C MET A 67 2.94 4.81 7.15
N ARG A 68 4.19 5.24 7.43
CA ARG A 68 4.77 5.11 8.78
C ARG A 68 3.97 5.88 9.83
N GLN A 69 3.48 7.08 9.50
CA GLN A 69 2.66 7.88 10.43
C GLN A 69 1.32 7.20 10.70
N ALA A 70 0.68 6.64 9.67
CA ALA A 70 -0.56 5.89 9.80
C ALA A 70 -0.37 4.66 10.70
N ILE A 71 0.68 3.87 10.46
CA ILE A 71 1.03 2.69 11.29
C ILE A 71 1.27 3.09 12.75
N LYS A 72 1.98 4.18 13.00
CA LYS A 72 2.20 4.68 14.37
C LYS A 72 0.88 5.05 15.06
N SER A 73 0.00 5.74 14.34
CA SER A 73 -1.30 6.18 14.85
C SER A 73 -2.20 4.97 15.17
N ASP A 74 -2.26 4.01 14.25
CA ASP A 74 -2.98 2.75 14.44
C ASP A 74 -2.45 1.96 15.64
N ARG A 75 -1.12 1.82 15.75
CA ARG A 75 -0.48 1.14 16.88
C ARG A 75 -0.79 1.81 18.22
N THR A 76 -0.89 3.14 18.28
CA THR A 76 -1.32 3.85 19.48
C THR A 76 -2.77 3.53 19.84
N THR A 77 -3.67 3.48 18.86
CA THR A 77 -5.06 3.09 19.07
C THR A 77 -5.17 1.65 19.58
N VAL A 78 -4.46 0.71 18.95
CA VAL A 78 -4.41 -0.71 19.37
C VAL A 78 -3.83 -0.85 20.77
N TYR A 79 -2.75 -0.13 21.08
CA TYR A 79 -2.16 -0.10 22.42
C TYR A 79 -3.19 0.29 23.48
N ASN A 80 -3.93 1.39 23.25
CA ASN A 80 -4.93 1.88 24.20
C ASN A 80 -6.04 0.85 24.39
N ALA A 81 -6.58 0.28 23.31
CA ALA A 81 -7.62 -0.74 23.39
C ALA A 81 -7.18 -1.98 24.20
N ILE A 82 -5.94 -2.46 24.00
CA ILE A 82 -5.40 -3.60 24.76
C ILE A 82 -5.21 -3.22 26.23
N LYS A 83 -4.70 -2.02 26.52
CA LYS A 83 -4.53 -1.54 27.89
C LYS A 83 -5.87 -1.43 28.61
N ASP A 84 -6.88 -0.88 27.95
CA ASP A 84 -8.24 -0.72 28.49
C ASP A 84 -8.94 -2.06 28.74
N SER A 85 -8.59 -3.10 27.98
CA SER A 85 -9.04 -4.49 28.22
C SER A 85 -8.40 -5.14 29.47
N GLY A 86 -7.55 -4.42 30.20
CA GLY A 86 -6.85 -4.93 31.39
C GLY A 86 -5.56 -5.71 31.09
N ASN A 87 -5.01 -5.59 29.88
CA ASN A 87 -3.81 -6.32 29.44
C ASN A 87 -2.56 -5.42 29.24
N PRO A 88 -2.06 -4.71 30.27
CA PRO A 88 -1.01 -3.69 30.12
C PRO A 88 0.33 -4.26 29.64
N LYS A 89 0.67 -5.50 30.00
CA LYS A 89 1.91 -6.15 29.57
C LYS A 89 1.91 -6.41 28.06
N LEU A 90 0.77 -6.86 27.52
CA LEU A 90 0.61 -7.09 26.09
C LEU A 90 0.64 -5.77 25.32
N ALA A 91 -0.01 -4.74 25.84
CA ALA A 91 0.04 -3.40 25.24
C ALA A 91 1.49 -2.92 25.10
N GLU A 92 2.33 -3.08 26.12
CA GLU A 92 3.75 -2.73 26.03
C GLU A 92 4.54 -3.52 24.97
N TYR A 93 4.22 -4.79 24.74
CA TYR A 93 4.84 -5.54 23.65
C TYR A 93 4.50 -4.93 22.29
N ILE A 94 3.22 -4.60 22.04
CA ILE A 94 2.79 -3.96 20.80
C ILE A 94 3.45 -2.59 20.59
N ARG A 95 3.62 -1.78 21.65
CA ARG A 95 4.25 -0.46 21.55
C ARG A 95 5.71 -0.52 21.09
N ARG A 96 6.42 -1.61 21.45
CA ARG A 96 7.87 -1.78 21.24
C ARG A 96 8.23 -2.51 19.95
N MET A 97 7.26 -3.13 19.28
CA MET A 97 7.39 -3.58 17.88
C MET A 97 7.58 -2.38 16.94
#